data_AF-A0AA36NIJ4-F1
#
_entry.id   AF-A0AA36NIJ4-F1
#
_cell.length_a   1.000
_cell.length_b   1.000
_cell.length_c   1.000
_cell.angle_alpha   90.00
_cell.angle_beta   90.00
_cell.angle_gamma   90.00
#
_symmetry.space_group_name_H-M   'P 1'
#
loop_
_entity.id
_entity.type
_entity.pdbx_description
1 polymer ?
#
loop_
_entity_poly.entity_id
_entity_poly.type
_entity_poly.pdbx_seq_one_letter_code
_entity_poly.pdbx_strand_id
1 'polypeptide(L)'
;MKRKGAPSEANVKGKKRRKKDAMQPGCKDKADSATPEVRPEVQQVLEELADPETKGTLSDRLNPTHPRFDKKLKASWKSFSKKERAAIVECDQKKMKATVSAVVSIQHPFEVNGDDHCETSLEAYRDVEPILHHIASRHVGLGRDPKKLRIYDPFYCAGSVVKHLAELGFSRVYNKCEDFYAVMNEGRVPAHDVLLTNPPYSGDHVEHLLRFCRENEKPFLLLMPNYFCAKEFYAEAGTKSMLYLCPRKRYFYWTPKGLRDRGKVQSQHAGSAGNRTSPFVSFWYLDLKPVCSSKDLLRWWQDQLADRRWIHLAAAQAW
;
A
#
# COMPACT_ATOMS: atom_id res chain seq x y z
N MET A 1 -65.24 26.98 6.92
CA MET A 1 -64.91 27.62 8.23
C MET A 1 -63.49 28.18 8.11
N LYS A 2 -63.28 29.50 7.89
CA LYS A 2 -63.08 30.57 8.92
C LYS A 2 -62.06 30.11 9.99
N ARG A 3 -60.88 30.73 10.27
CA ARG A 3 -60.34 32.11 10.25
C ARG A 3 -58.78 32.02 10.12
N LYS A 4 -58.02 32.84 9.38
CA LYS A 4 -57.53 34.23 9.66
C LYS A 4 -56.97 34.49 11.08
N GLY A 5 -55.68 34.87 11.14
CA GLY A 5 -55.02 35.54 12.27
C GLY A 5 -53.53 35.79 11.97
N ALA A 6 -53.16 37.06 11.78
CA ALA A 6 -51.82 37.54 11.43
C ALA A 6 -51.07 38.11 12.68
N PRO A 7 -50.02 38.95 12.60
CA PRO A 7 -48.67 38.70 13.12
C PRO A 7 -48.24 39.64 14.28
N SER A 8 -47.11 39.37 14.93
CA SER A 8 -46.38 40.31 15.82
C SER A 8 -44.90 39.88 15.90
N GLU A 9 -43.89 40.68 16.17
CA GLU A 9 -43.69 42.13 16.26
C GLU A 9 -42.16 42.36 16.14
N ALA A 10 -41.80 43.60 15.85
CA ALA A 10 -40.44 44.07 15.65
C ALA A 10 -39.54 43.94 16.89
N ASN A 11 -38.22 43.77 16.68
CA ASN A 11 -37.25 44.30 17.63
C ASN A 11 -36.05 44.91 16.90
N VAL A 12 -36.05 46.24 16.89
CA VAL A 12 -35.00 47.14 16.42
C VAL A 12 -34.12 47.47 17.63
N LYS A 13 -32.83 47.10 17.64
CA LYS A 13 -31.84 47.76 18.52
C LYS A 13 -30.44 47.85 17.88
N GLY A 14 -30.02 49.09 17.63
CA GLY A 14 -28.71 49.56 18.11
C GLY A 14 -27.53 49.55 17.15
N LYS A 15 -27.52 50.47 16.17
CA LYS A 15 -26.27 50.95 15.52
C LYS A 15 -25.39 51.66 16.57
N LYS A 16 -24.21 51.11 16.89
CA LYS A 16 -23.11 51.88 17.52
C LYS A 16 -22.08 52.25 16.47
N ARG A 17 -22.12 53.52 16.05
CA ARG A 17 -21.05 54.21 15.30
C ARG A 17 -19.82 54.32 16.21
N ARG A 18 -18.68 53.74 15.81
CA ARG A 18 -17.36 54.07 16.36
C ARG A 18 -16.67 55.08 15.44
N LYS A 19 -16.19 56.16 16.06
CA LYS A 19 -15.48 57.29 15.45
C LYS A 19 -14.20 56.81 14.75
N LYS A 20 -13.99 57.33 13.54
CA LYS A 20 -12.70 57.33 12.83
C LYS A 20 -11.95 58.57 13.31
N ASP A 21 -10.93 58.39 14.13
CA ASP A 21 -9.93 59.43 14.37
C ASP A 21 -8.73 59.14 13.47
N ALA A 22 -8.37 60.16 12.68
CA ALA A 22 -7.24 60.17 11.77
C ALA A 22 -5.95 60.33 12.57
N MET A 23 -4.97 59.45 12.34
CA MET A 23 -3.61 59.62 12.86
C MET A 23 -2.60 59.41 11.72
N GLN A 24 -1.65 60.33 11.65
CA GLN A 24 -0.70 60.60 10.57
C GLN A 24 0.22 59.41 10.25
N PRO A 25 0.76 59.31 9.02
CA PRO A 25 1.74 58.30 8.66
C PRO A 25 3.13 58.73 9.14
N GLY A 26 3.56 58.17 10.26
CA GLY A 26 4.96 58.19 10.67
C GLY A 26 5.77 57.23 9.79
N CYS A 27 6.73 57.79 9.05
CA CYS A 27 7.77 57.06 8.33
C CYS A 27 8.52 56.18 9.33
N LYS A 28 8.37 54.86 9.21
CA LYS A 28 9.21 53.88 9.91
C LYS A 28 10.16 53.28 8.90
N ASP A 29 11.43 53.59 9.10
CA ASP A 29 12.55 53.03 8.37
C ASP A 29 12.46 51.51 8.34
N LYS A 30 12.56 50.97 7.12
CA LYS A 30 12.65 49.52 6.87
C LYS A 30 14.02 49.05 7.38
N ALA A 31 14.03 48.46 8.56
CA ALA A 31 15.13 47.60 8.98
C ALA A 31 15.17 46.37 8.07
N ASP A 32 16.38 46.05 7.60
CA ASP A 32 16.70 44.93 6.74
C ASP A 32 16.01 43.63 7.15
N SER A 33 15.27 43.05 6.23
CA SER A 33 14.63 41.75 6.41
C SER A 33 15.67 40.64 6.34
N ALA A 34 16.43 40.45 7.42
CA ALA A 34 17.11 39.20 7.66
C ALA A 34 16.04 38.10 7.71
N THR A 35 16.09 37.16 6.77
CA THR A 35 15.22 35.98 6.77
C THR A 35 15.35 35.31 8.14
N PRO A 36 14.29 35.21 8.96
CA PRO A 36 14.42 34.67 10.30
C PRO A 36 14.96 33.25 10.20
N GLU A 37 16.11 33.05 10.83
CA GLU A 37 16.85 31.78 10.83
C GLU A 37 15.95 30.68 11.40
N VAL A 38 15.72 29.64 10.59
CA VAL A 38 14.86 28.52 10.97
C VAL A 38 15.60 27.68 12.00
N ARG A 39 14.93 27.30 13.09
CA ARG A 39 15.53 26.45 14.13
C ARG A 39 16.10 25.15 13.52
N PRO A 40 17.28 24.67 13.94
CA PRO A 40 17.88 23.45 13.41
C PRO A 40 16.94 22.23 13.47
N GLU A 41 16.14 22.10 14.53
CA GLU A 41 15.21 20.97 14.67
C GLU A 41 14.05 21.03 13.68
N VAL A 42 13.63 22.25 13.29
CA VAL A 42 12.60 22.44 12.25
C VAL A 42 13.18 22.13 10.89
N GLN A 43 14.41 22.58 10.63
CA GLN A 43 15.13 22.30 9.39
C GLN A 43 15.31 20.79 9.16
N GLN A 44 15.71 20.05 10.20
CA GLN A 44 15.81 18.59 10.15
C GLN A 44 14.47 17.93 9.77
N VAL A 45 13.37 18.34 10.39
CA VAL A 45 12.04 17.78 10.09
C VAL A 45 11.61 18.08 8.65
N LEU A 46 11.95 19.26 8.13
CA LEU A 46 11.68 19.63 6.74
C LEU A 46 12.49 18.76 5.76
N GLU A 47 13.77 18.51 6.04
CA GLU A 47 14.63 17.65 5.23
C GLU A 47 14.11 16.21 5.19
N GLU A 48 13.77 15.65 6.35
CA GLU A 48 13.20 14.31 6.44
C GLU A 48 11.84 14.21 5.73
N LEU A 49 10.98 15.21 5.84
CA LEU A 49 9.69 15.21 5.14
C LEU A 49 9.84 15.46 3.64
N ALA A 50 10.88 16.16 3.19
CA ALA A 50 11.15 16.38 1.77
C ALA A 50 11.76 15.15 1.09
N ASP A 51 12.47 14.30 1.84
CA ASP A 51 13.07 13.07 1.32
C ASP A 51 12.00 12.07 0.80
N PRO A 52 12.02 11.68 -0.48
CA PRO A 52 11.08 10.72 -1.05
C PRO A 52 11.18 9.32 -0.42
N GLU A 53 12.35 8.94 0.11
CA GLU A 53 12.56 7.62 0.73
C GLU A 53 12.00 7.54 2.14
N THR A 54 11.97 8.67 2.86
CA THR A 54 11.39 8.76 4.20
C THR A 54 9.93 8.32 4.18
N LYS A 55 9.64 7.27 4.95
CA LYS A 55 8.32 6.65 4.98
C LYS A 55 7.41 7.33 6.02
N GLY A 56 6.16 7.57 5.64
CA GLY A 56 5.10 8.07 6.52
C GLY A 56 4.86 9.58 6.37
N THR A 57 3.66 10.00 6.73
CA THR A 57 3.28 11.42 6.75
C THR A 57 3.65 12.09 8.06
N LEU A 58 3.59 13.42 8.11
CA LEU A 58 3.63 14.16 9.37
C LEU A 58 2.58 13.66 10.37
N SER A 59 1.36 13.35 9.91
CA SER A 59 0.29 12.81 10.76
C SER A 59 0.67 11.46 11.36
N ASP A 60 1.28 10.58 10.56
CA ASP A 60 1.78 9.27 11.00
C ASP A 60 2.83 9.43 12.11
N ARG A 61 3.73 10.42 11.98
CA ARG A 61 4.78 10.72 12.96
C ARG A 61 4.26 11.37 14.24
N LEU A 62 3.13 12.09 14.18
CA LEU A 62 2.52 12.76 15.34
C LEU A 62 1.50 11.91 16.10
N ASN A 63 1.16 10.72 15.61
CA ASN A 63 0.16 9.82 16.19
C ASN A 63 0.80 8.73 17.07
N PRO A 64 0.59 8.74 18.41
CA PRO A 64 1.19 7.75 19.34
C PRO A 64 0.87 6.29 19.06
N THR A 65 -0.22 5.99 18.35
CA THR A 65 -0.63 4.62 18.04
C THR A 65 -0.07 4.11 16.71
N HIS A 66 0.59 4.98 15.94
CA HIS A 66 1.12 4.62 14.63
C HIS A 66 2.53 4.03 14.76
N PRO A 67 2.90 2.98 13.99
CA PRO A 67 4.24 2.37 14.05
C PRO A 67 5.40 3.33 13.79
N ARG A 68 5.14 4.46 13.13
CA ARG A 68 6.12 5.52 12.84
C ARG A 68 6.04 6.71 13.78
N PHE A 69 5.42 6.55 14.94
CA PHE A 69 5.32 7.62 15.93
C PHE A 69 6.70 8.14 16.32
N ASP A 70 6.90 9.44 16.16
CA ASP A 70 8.10 10.14 16.56
C ASP A 70 7.85 10.89 17.87
N LYS A 71 8.29 10.26 18.97
CA LYS A 71 8.15 10.81 20.33
C LYS A 71 8.86 12.16 20.47
N LYS A 72 10.01 12.35 19.82
CA LYS A 72 10.81 13.58 19.90
C LYS A 72 10.09 14.71 19.17
N LEU A 73 9.68 14.47 17.93
CA LEU A 73 8.92 15.44 17.14
C LEU A 73 7.61 15.83 17.86
N LYS A 74 6.88 14.86 18.42
CA LYS A 74 5.63 15.14 19.14
C LYS A 74 5.84 16.02 20.37
N ALA A 75 6.92 15.78 21.14
CA ALA A 75 7.25 16.59 22.31
C ALA A 75 7.61 18.03 21.90
N SER A 76 8.40 18.18 20.84
CA SER A 76 8.82 19.49 20.32
C SER A 76 7.72 20.24 19.56
N TRP A 77 6.70 19.54 19.05
CA TRP A 77 5.66 20.14 18.19
C TRP A 77 4.98 21.38 18.80
N LYS A 78 4.75 21.38 20.12
CA LYS A 78 4.12 22.52 20.81
C LYS A 78 5.06 23.71 21.01
N SER A 79 6.38 23.49 20.97
CA SER A 79 7.38 24.56 21.10
C SER A 79 7.64 25.28 19.77
N PHE A 80 7.25 24.68 18.64
CA PHE A 80 7.33 25.32 17.33
C PHE A 80 6.30 26.45 17.19
N SER A 81 6.77 27.57 16.64
CA SER A 81 5.93 28.71 16.27
C SER A 81 4.86 28.29 15.26
N LYS A 82 3.82 29.13 15.12
CA LYS A 82 2.78 28.90 14.11
C LYS A 82 3.35 28.87 12.69
N LYS A 83 4.36 29.70 12.40
CA LYS A 83 5.02 29.77 11.09
C LYS A 83 5.82 28.50 10.77
N GLU A 84 6.58 27.99 11.73
CA GLU A 84 7.35 26.74 11.57
C GLU A 84 6.44 25.53 11.38
N ARG A 85 5.38 25.40 12.19
CA ARG A 85 4.40 24.32 12.00
C ARG A 85 3.71 24.40 10.63
N ALA A 86 3.38 25.60 10.17
CA ALA A 86 2.80 25.79 8.84
C ALA A 86 3.76 25.34 7.72
N ALA A 87 5.05 25.70 7.82
CA ALA A 87 6.07 25.26 6.86
C ALA A 87 6.24 23.73 6.85
N ILE A 88 6.26 23.09 8.03
CA ILE A 88 6.33 21.63 8.15
C ILE A 88 5.11 20.95 7.50
N VAL A 89 3.90 21.46 7.77
CA VAL A 89 2.66 20.94 7.17
C VAL A 89 2.65 21.14 5.64
N GLU A 90 3.08 22.31 5.15
CA GLU A 90 3.16 22.60 3.72
C GLU A 90 4.16 21.67 3.01
N CYS A 91 5.30 21.39 3.63
CA CYS A 91 6.29 20.44 3.14
C CYS A 91 5.68 19.03 2.97
N ASP A 92 5.02 18.50 4.02
CA ASP A 92 4.34 17.19 3.97
C ASP A 92 3.23 17.18 2.90
N GLN A 93 2.44 18.25 2.80
CA GLN A 93 1.40 18.39 1.77
C GLN A 93 1.97 18.41 0.35
N LYS A 94 3.10 19.10 0.14
CA LYS A 94 3.78 19.15 -1.16
C LYS A 94 4.25 17.76 -1.58
N LYS A 95 4.87 17.01 -0.66
CA LYS A 95 5.26 15.61 -0.90
C LYS A 95 4.05 14.74 -1.21
N MET A 96 3.00 14.80 -0.40
CA MET A 96 1.78 14.03 -0.61
C MET A 96 1.12 14.35 -1.96
N LYS A 97 1.05 15.62 -2.34
CA LYS A 97 0.52 16.04 -3.64
C LYS A 97 1.37 15.50 -4.79
N ALA A 98 2.70 15.52 -4.66
CA ALA A 98 3.60 14.95 -5.66
C ALA A 98 3.39 13.43 -5.81
N THR A 99 3.30 12.69 -4.69
CA THR A 99 3.00 11.25 -4.71
C THR A 99 1.66 10.94 -5.38
N VAL A 100 0.60 11.66 -5.02
CA VAL A 100 -0.72 11.49 -5.65
C VAL A 100 -0.66 11.81 -7.14
N SER A 101 0.02 12.89 -7.52
CA SER A 101 0.18 13.29 -8.92
C SER A 101 0.91 12.22 -9.73
N ALA A 102 1.97 11.64 -9.18
CA ALA A 102 2.72 10.57 -9.84
C ALA A 102 1.85 9.33 -10.07
N VAL A 103 1.06 8.93 -9.05
CA VAL A 103 0.13 7.79 -9.15
C VAL A 103 -0.98 8.05 -10.18
N VAL A 104 -1.61 9.22 -10.15
CA VAL A 104 -2.69 9.58 -11.09
C VAL A 104 -2.18 9.72 -12.52
N SER A 105 -0.89 10.04 -12.71
CA SER A 105 -0.27 10.12 -14.04
C SER A 105 0.11 8.77 -14.65
N ILE A 106 -0.06 7.66 -13.92
CA ILE A 106 0.20 6.32 -14.47
C ILE A 106 -0.79 6.06 -15.61
N GLN A 107 -0.26 5.71 -16.78
CA GLN A 107 -1.05 5.27 -17.92
C GLN A 107 -0.94 3.75 -18.02
N HIS A 108 -1.99 3.05 -17.59
CA HIS A 108 -2.06 1.60 -17.72
C HIS A 108 -2.32 1.22 -19.18
N PRO A 109 -1.48 0.36 -19.81
CA PRO A 109 -1.67 -0.06 -21.19
C PRO A 109 -2.73 -1.17 -21.35
N PHE A 110 -3.55 -1.40 -20.33
CA PHE A 110 -4.57 -2.46 -20.24
C PHE A 110 -5.86 -1.89 -19.66
N GLU A 111 -6.97 -2.61 -19.83
CA GLU A 111 -8.24 -2.24 -19.23
C GLU A 111 -8.15 -2.28 -17.70
N VAL A 112 -8.63 -1.22 -17.05
CA VAL A 112 -8.57 -1.07 -15.59
C VAL A 112 -9.97 -1.03 -14.99
N ASN A 113 -10.19 -1.88 -13.99
CA ASN A 113 -11.30 -1.73 -13.06
C ASN A 113 -10.78 -1.05 -11.78
N GLY A 114 -11.35 0.11 -11.44
CA GLY A 114 -10.92 0.89 -10.28
C GLY A 114 -11.03 0.15 -8.93
N ASP A 115 -11.85 -0.90 -8.84
CA ASP A 115 -11.96 -1.73 -7.64
C ASP A 115 -10.84 -2.79 -7.54
N ASP A 116 -10.11 -3.08 -8.62
CA ASP A 116 -8.96 -3.98 -8.65
C ASP A 116 -7.62 -3.28 -8.31
N HIS A 117 -7.58 -1.95 -8.27
CA HIS A 117 -6.38 -1.21 -7.83
C HIS A 117 -6.14 -1.38 -6.33
N CYS A 118 -5.50 -2.49 -5.97
CA CYS A 118 -5.23 -2.91 -4.61
C CYS A 118 -3.77 -3.39 -4.47
N GLU A 119 -2.93 -2.55 -3.90
CA GLU A 119 -1.56 -2.90 -3.53
C GLU A 119 -1.55 -3.83 -2.31
N THR A 120 -0.75 -4.89 -2.39
CA THR A 120 -0.51 -5.82 -1.28
C THR A 120 0.30 -5.16 -0.18
N SER A 121 -0.14 -5.32 1.08
CA SER A 121 0.58 -4.73 2.21
C SER A 121 1.89 -5.48 2.52
N LEU A 122 2.84 -4.79 3.17
CA LEU A 122 4.09 -5.39 3.63
C LEU A 122 3.85 -6.57 4.57
N GLU A 123 2.81 -6.52 5.41
CA GLU A 123 2.43 -7.61 6.31
C GLU A 123 2.10 -8.90 5.54
N ALA A 124 1.37 -8.80 4.42
CA ALA A 124 1.08 -9.97 3.60
C ALA A 124 2.34 -10.58 2.98
N TYR A 125 3.32 -9.76 2.59
CA TYR A 125 4.61 -10.23 2.09
C TYR A 125 5.50 -10.85 3.18
N ARG A 126 5.46 -10.36 4.42
CA ARG A 126 6.17 -10.96 5.57
C ARG A 126 5.72 -12.39 5.87
N ASP A 127 4.47 -12.71 5.59
CA ASP A 127 3.95 -14.05 5.83
C ASP A 127 4.55 -15.07 4.84
N VAL A 128 4.87 -14.65 3.60
CA VAL A 128 5.50 -15.51 2.58
C VAL A 128 7.02 -15.38 2.49
N GLU A 129 7.63 -14.40 3.16
CA GLU A 129 9.09 -14.20 3.22
C GLU A 129 9.88 -15.49 3.54
N PRO A 130 9.50 -16.31 4.55
CA PRO A 130 10.24 -17.55 4.83
C PRO A 130 10.19 -18.55 3.68
N ILE A 131 9.07 -18.59 2.95
CA ILE A 131 8.87 -19.47 1.80
C ILE A 131 9.75 -19.00 0.64
N LEU A 132 9.84 -17.68 0.41
CA LEU A 132 10.75 -17.12 -0.58
C LEU A 132 12.23 -17.42 -0.26
N HIS A 133 12.63 -17.31 1.01
CA HIS A 133 13.97 -17.73 1.44
C HIS A 133 14.17 -19.24 1.24
N HIS A 134 13.15 -20.06 1.50
CA HIS A 134 13.22 -21.50 1.25
C HIS A 134 13.45 -21.80 -0.23
N ILE A 135 12.71 -21.16 -1.14
CA ILE A 135 12.90 -21.27 -2.59
C ILE A 135 14.33 -20.88 -2.97
N ALA A 136 14.80 -19.71 -2.50
CA ALA A 136 16.16 -19.26 -2.76
C ALA A 136 17.22 -20.24 -2.26
N SER A 137 16.99 -20.89 -1.11
CA SER A 137 17.92 -21.86 -0.51
C SER A 137 18.03 -23.18 -1.30
N ARG A 138 16.95 -23.56 -2.00
CA ARG A 138 16.84 -24.79 -2.79
C ARG A 138 17.26 -24.59 -4.25
N HIS A 139 17.28 -23.36 -4.73
CA HIS A 139 17.65 -23.06 -6.11
C HIS A 139 19.17 -23.20 -6.32
N VAL A 140 19.56 -24.20 -7.13
CA VAL A 140 20.98 -24.57 -7.37
C VAL A 140 21.84 -23.38 -7.81
N GLY A 141 21.30 -22.51 -8.67
CA GLY A 141 22.03 -21.34 -9.20
C GLY A 141 22.11 -20.10 -8.31
N LEU A 142 21.43 -20.05 -7.15
CA LEU A 142 21.34 -18.81 -6.34
C LEU A 142 22.34 -18.76 -5.18
N GLY A 143 22.96 -19.88 -4.80
CA GLY A 143 23.88 -19.93 -3.65
C GLY A 143 23.23 -19.48 -2.34
N ARG A 144 21.90 -19.63 -2.22
CA ARG A 144 21.08 -19.20 -1.07
C ARG A 144 21.02 -17.68 -0.83
N ASP A 145 21.43 -16.86 -1.80
CA ASP A 145 21.36 -15.40 -1.69
C ASP A 145 19.96 -14.89 -2.13
N PRO A 146 19.11 -14.40 -1.20
CA PRO A 146 17.77 -13.90 -1.52
C PRO A 146 17.80 -12.70 -2.47
N LYS A 147 18.88 -11.93 -2.52
CA LYS A 147 19.03 -10.80 -3.46
C LYS A 147 19.14 -11.26 -4.91
N LYS A 148 19.48 -12.53 -5.15
CA LYS A 148 19.57 -13.10 -6.50
C LYS A 148 18.26 -13.69 -7.00
N LEU A 149 17.32 -14.00 -6.11
CA LEU A 149 16.01 -14.58 -6.43
C LEU A 149 15.21 -13.61 -7.30
N ARG A 150 14.88 -14.03 -8.53
CA ARG A 150 14.09 -13.24 -9.47
C ARG A 150 12.61 -13.50 -9.24
N ILE A 151 11.91 -12.49 -8.77
CA ILE A 151 10.47 -12.53 -8.47
C ILE A 151 9.72 -11.82 -9.59
N TYR A 152 8.72 -12.47 -10.17
CA TYR A 152 7.86 -11.88 -11.20
C TYR A 152 6.45 -11.61 -10.65
N ASP A 153 6.01 -10.36 -10.73
CA ASP A 153 4.62 -9.96 -10.48
C ASP A 153 4.03 -9.39 -11.79
N PRO A 154 3.20 -10.15 -12.52
CA PRO A 154 2.66 -9.75 -13.81
C PRO A 154 1.62 -8.62 -13.74
N PHE A 155 0.98 -8.41 -12.59
CA PHE A 155 -0.12 -7.45 -12.48
C PHE A 155 0.35 -6.15 -11.84
N TYR A 156 0.23 -5.05 -12.57
CA TYR A 156 0.73 -3.75 -12.14
C TYR A 156 -0.39 -2.85 -11.61
N CYS A 157 -0.23 -2.38 -10.37
CA CYS A 157 -1.08 -1.33 -9.79
C CYS A 157 -0.36 0.02 -9.82
N ALA A 158 0.52 0.28 -8.84
CA ALA A 158 1.42 1.43 -8.76
C ALA A 158 2.86 1.03 -8.39
N GLY A 159 3.17 -0.27 -8.34
CA GLY A 159 4.52 -0.80 -8.19
C GLY A 159 5.01 -0.98 -6.74
N SER A 160 4.11 -0.98 -5.74
CA SER A 160 4.56 -1.04 -4.34
C SER A 160 5.25 -2.35 -3.95
N VAL A 161 4.95 -3.45 -4.66
CA VAL A 161 5.57 -4.77 -4.48
C VAL A 161 7.10 -4.72 -4.52
N VAL A 162 7.68 -3.92 -5.43
CA VAL A 162 9.14 -3.79 -5.56
C VAL A 162 9.74 -3.24 -4.27
N LYS A 163 9.13 -2.21 -3.69
CA LYS A 163 9.59 -1.58 -2.45
C LYS A 163 9.42 -2.51 -1.25
N HIS A 164 8.27 -3.17 -1.12
CA HIS A 164 8.00 -4.07 -0.01
C HIS A 164 8.93 -5.28 -0.01
N LEU A 165 9.14 -5.92 -1.16
CA LEU A 165 10.03 -7.07 -1.26
C LEU A 165 11.51 -6.68 -1.10
N ALA A 166 11.92 -5.50 -1.58
CA ALA A 166 13.26 -4.98 -1.33
C ALA A 166 13.53 -4.76 0.16
N GLU A 167 12.53 -4.27 0.92
CA GLU A 167 12.61 -4.14 2.39
C GLU A 167 12.78 -5.49 3.10
N LEU A 168 12.31 -6.59 2.50
CA LEU A 168 12.48 -7.96 2.97
C LEU A 168 13.75 -8.64 2.41
N GLY A 169 14.62 -7.88 1.72
CA GLY A 169 15.89 -8.39 1.19
C GLY A 169 15.85 -8.99 -0.21
N PHE A 170 14.72 -8.90 -0.92
CA PHE A 170 14.58 -9.37 -2.31
C PHE A 170 14.64 -8.20 -3.29
N SER A 171 15.81 -7.95 -3.89
CA SER A 171 16.03 -6.79 -4.75
C SER A 171 15.74 -7.01 -6.25
N ARG A 172 15.51 -8.25 -6.68
CA ARG A 172 15.27 -8.61 -8.10
C ARG A 172 13.80 -8.89 -8.36
N VAL A 173 12.98 -7.85 -8.26
CA VAL A 173 11.53 -7.90 -8.50
C VAL A 173 11.21 -7.27 -9.84
N TYR A 174 10.57 -8.04 -10.72
CA TYR A 174 10.01 -7.53 -11.97
C TYR A 174 8.51 -7.26 -11.78
N ASN A 175 8.16 -5.98 -11.71
CA ASN A 175 6.78 -5.50 -11.77
C ASN A 175 6.81 -4.20 -12.61
N LYS A 176 6.27 -4.28 -13.82
CA LYS A 176 6.28 -3.20 -14.80
C LYS A 176 4.86 -2.89 -15.24
N CYS A 177 4.60 -1.63 -15.58
CA CYS A 177 3.32 -1.19 -16.10
C CYS A 177 3.14 -1.67 -17.55
N GLU A 178 2.94 -2.97 -17.69
CA GLU A 178 2.78 -3.70 -18.95
C GLU A 178 1.49 -4.52 -18.87
N ASP A 179 0.85 -4.76 -20.01
CA ASP A 179 -0.27 -5.69 -20.08
C ASP A 179 0.27 -7.12 -20.01
N PHE A 180 -0.10 -7.84 -18.95
CA PHE A 180 0.28 -9.23 -18.72
C PHE A 180 -0.07 -10.15 -19.91
N TYR A 181 -1.24 -9.98 -20.51
CA TYR A 181 -1.70 -10.82 -21.61
C TYR A 181 -0.92 -10.54 -22.88
N ALA A 182 -0.63 -9.26 -23.16
CA ALA A 182 0.25 -8.89 -24.26
C ALA A 182 1.67 -9.44 -24.06
N VAL A 183 2.22 -9.34 -22.84
CA VAL A 183 3.53 -9.92 -22.48
C VAL A 183 3.59 -11.41 -22.74
N MET A 184 2.54 -12.17 -22.40
CA MET A 184 2.45 -13.60 -22.69
C MET A 184 2.37 -13.87 -24.19
N ASN A 185 1.44 -13.22 -24.90
CA ASN A 185 1.19 -13.44 -26.32
C ASN A 185 2.41 -13.10 -27.20
N GLU A 186 3.20 -12.11 -26.78
CA GLU A 186 4.42 -11.68 -27.48
C GLU A 186 5.67 -12.46 -27.06
N GLY A 187 5.54 -13.43 -26.14
CA GLY A 187 6.68 -14.22 -25.66
C GLY A 187 7.70 -13.39 -24.87
N ARG A 188 7.27 -12.29 -24.25
CA ARG A 188 8.12 -11.35 -23.49
C ARG A 188 8.14 -11.60 -21.99
N VAL A 189 7.60 -12.72 -21.53
CA VAL A 189 7.62 -13.10 -20.11
C VAL A 189 9.07 -13.03 -19.60
N PRO A 190 9.34 -12.21 -18.56
CA PRO A 190 10.71 -12.02 -18.09
C PRO A 190 11.24 -13.31 -17.47
N ALA A 191 12.54 -13.57 -17.61
CA ALA A 191 13.16 -14.70 -16.93
C ALA A 191 13.08 -14.54 -15.41
N HIS A 192 12.44 -15.49 -14.73
CA HIS A 192 12.20 -15.45 -13.29
C HIS A 192 12.35 -16.83 -12.65
N ASP A 193 12.50 -16.83 -11.32
CA ASP A 193 12.65 -18.04 -10.51
C ASP A 193 11.34 -18.41 -9.80
N VAL A 194 10.52 -17.40 -9.46
CA VAL A 194 9.23 -17.56 -8.78
C VAL A 194 8.25 -16.48 -9.25
N LEU A 195 6.99 -16.86 -9.42
CA LEU A 195 5.88 -15.92 -9.63
C LEU A 195 5.22 -15.58 -8.29
N LEU A 196 5.02 -14.29 -8.01
CA LEU A 196 4.37 -13.85 -6.79
C LEU A 196 3.51 -12.64 -7.10
N THR A 197 2.20 -12.74 -6.84
CA THR A 197 1.26 -11.70 -7.26
C THR A 197 -0.01 -11.68 -6.42
N ASN A 198 -0.67 -10.53 -6.44
CA ASN A 198 -2.04 -10.30 -6.00
C ASN A 198 -2.83 -9.87 -7.25
N PRO A 199 -3.46 -10.82 -7.97
CA PRO A 199 -4.08 -10.50 -9.25
C PRO A 199 -5.34 -9.63 -9.06
N PRO A 200 -5.81 -8.97 -10.12
CA PRO A 200 -7.18 -8.47 -10.20
C PRO A 200 -8.17 -9.61 -9.93
N TYR A 201 -9.26 -9.31 -9.21
CA TYR A 201 -10.26 -10.32 -8.87
C TYR A 201 -11.49 -10.26 -9.77
N SER A 202 -11.62 -9.21 -10.59
CA SER A 202 -12.69 -9.09 -11.57
C SER A 202 -12.38 -9.94 -12.83
N GLY A 203 -13.40 -10.09 -13.69
CA GLY A 203 -13.27 -10.80 -14.96
C GLY A 203 -12.81 -12.26 -14.82
N ASP A 204 -11.98 -12.69 -15.76
CA ASP A 204 -11.40 -14.03 -15.87
C ASP A 204 -9.91 -14.05 -15.48
N HIS A 205 -9.40 -12.98 -14.85
CA HIS A 205 -7.98 -12.78 -14.61
C HIS A 205 -7.33 -13.93 -13.81
N VAL A 206 -8.03 -14.42 -12.79
CA VAL A 206 -7.57 -15.53 -11.94
C VAL A 206 -7.52 -16.85 -12.70
N GLU A 207 -8.50 -17.13 -13.56
CA GLU A 207 -8.52 -18.35 -14.36
C GLU A 207 -7.33 -18.37 -15.34
N HIS A 208 -7.13 -17.27 -16.06
CA HIS A 208 -6.00 -17.13 -16.97
C HIS A 208 -4.65 -17.22 -16.24
N LEU A 209 -4.53 -16.63 -15.05
CA LEU A 209 -3.32 -16.73 -14.24
C LEU A 209 -3.03 -18.18 -13.82
N LEU A 210 -4.02 -18.94 -13.39
CA LEU A 210 -3.84 -20.34 -13.01
C LEU A 210 -3.39 -21.20 -14.20
N ARG A 211 -3.94 -20.93 -15.40
CA ARG A 211 -3.51 -21.56 -16.65
C ARG A 211 -2.04 -21.25 -16.94
N PHE A 212 -1.65 -19.98 -16.84
CA PHE A 212 -0.26 -19.54 -17.00
C PHE A 212 0.67 -20.22 -16.00
N CYS A 213 0.32 -20.25 -14.71
CA CYS A 213 1.13 -20.88 -13.68
C CYS A 213 1.42 -22.37 -13.98
N ARG A 214 0.43 -23.09 -14.50
CA ARG A 214 0.58 -24.49 -14.91
C ARG A 214 1.56 -24.64 -16.08
N GLU A 215 1.44 -23.79 -17.10
CA GLU A 215 2.23 -23.85 -18.33
C GLU A 215 3.66 -23.31 -18.15
N ASN A 216 3.85 -22.38 -17.20
CA ASN A 216 5.14 -21.76 -16.91
C ASN A 216 6.07 -22.67 -16.09
N GLU A 217 5.54 -23.71 -15.43
CA GLU A 217 6.31 -24.71 -14.65
C GLU A 217 7.30 -24.10 -13.64
N LYS A 218 6.93 -22.98 -13.02
CA LYS A 218 7.69 -22.29 -11.97
C LYS A 218 6.92 -22.32 -10.65
N PRO A 219 7.63 -22.24 -9.51
CA PRO A 219 6.97 -22.05 -8.23
C PRO A 219 6.18 -20.73 -8.25
N PHE A 220 5.03 -20.72 -7.60
CA PHE A 220 4.19 -19.54 -7.51
C PHE A 220 3.54 -19.35 -6.15
N LEU A 221 3.25 -18.08 -5.82
CA LEU A 221 2.53 -17.65 -4.63
C LEU A 221 1.47 -16.62 -5.04
N LEU A 222 0.19 -16.98 -4.99
CA LEU A 222 -0.91 -16.13 -5.43
C LEU A 222 -1.75 -15.68 -4.23
N LEU A 223 -1.83 -14.37 -3.99
CA LEU A 223 -2.70 -13.84 -2.94
C LEU A 223 -4.11 -13.67 -3.49
N MET A 224 -5.02 -14.56 -3.11
CA MET A 224 -6.39 -14.58 -3.65
C MET A 224 -7.43 -14.79 -2.55
N PRO A 225 -8.67 -14.33 -2.74
CA PRO A 225 -9.80 -14.64 -1.88
C PRO A 225 -9.93 -16.15 -1.64
N ASN A 226 -10.33 -16.52 -0.43
CA ASN A 226 -10.50 -17.91 -0.04
C ASN A 226 -11.57 -18.64 -0.85
N TYR A 227 -12.58 -17.94 -1.39
CA TYR A 227 -13.64 -18.58 -2.17
C TYR A 227 -13.17 -19.06 -3.56
N PHE A 228 -12.00 -18.63 -4.05
CA PHE A 228 -11.51 -19.06 -5.35
C PHE A 228 -11.19 -20.56 -5.42
N CYS A 229 -10.79 -21.18 -4.29
CA CYS A 229 -10.56 -22.62 -4.23
C CYS A 229 -11.83 -23.46 -4.48
N ALA A 230 -13.02 -22.85 -4.40
CA ALA A 230 -14.31 -23.51 -4.63
C ALA A 230 -14.88 -23.25 -6.03
N LYS A 231 -14.16 -22.56 -6.93
CA LYS A 231 -14.60 -22.28 -8.30
C LYS A 231 -14.33 -23.48 -9.22
N GLU A 232 -15.16 -23.67 -10.24
CA GLU A 232 -15.02 -24.78 -11.19
C GLU A 232 -13.67 -24.75 -11.92
N PHE A 233 -13.29 -23.59 -12.47
CA PHE A 233 -11.99 -23.41 -13.14
C PHE A 233 -10.79 -23.73 -12.24
N TYR A 234 -10.94 -23.61 -10.92
CA TYR A 234 -9.87 -23.92 -9.98
C TYR A 234 -9.59 -25.42 -9.90
N ALA A 235 -10.65 -26.24 -9.98
CA ALA A 235 -10.51 -27.69 -10.05
C ALA A 235 -9.85 -28.12 -11.38
N GLU A 236 -10.24 -27.48 -12.48
CA GLU A 236 -9.72 -27.73 -13.83
C GLU A 236 -8.25 -27.34 -13.99
N ALA A 237 -7.78 -26.35 -13.23
CA ALA A 237 -6.37 -25.93 -13.21
C ALA A 237 -5.40 -26.98 -12.63
N GLY A 238 -5.88 -28.15 -12.18
CA GLY A 238 -5.00 -29.24 -11.74
C GLY A 238 -4.35 -29.02 -10.37
N THR A 239 -5.02 -28.26 -9.50
CA THR A 239 -4.53 -27.72 -8.23
C THR A 239 -4.43 -28.74 -7.09
N LYS A 240 -4.40 -30.05 -7.38
CA LYS A 240 -4.39 -31.12 -6.36
C LYS A 240 -3.18 -31.06 -5.41
N SER A 241 -2.07 -30.45 -5.84
CA SER A 241 -0.89 -30.20 -5.01
C SER A 241 -0.86 -28.84 -4.32
N MET A 242 -1.87 -28.00 -4.51
CA MET A 242 -1.88 -26.65 -3.95
C MET A 242 -1.88 -26.68 -2.41
N LEU A 243 -1.09 -25.79 -1.84
CA LEU A 243 -1.08 -25.47 -0.42
C LEU A 243 -1.64 -24.06 -0.20
N TYR A 244 -2.19 -23.84 0.98
CA TYR A 244 -2.76 -22.56 1.40
C TYR A 244 -2.03 -22.04 2.63
N LEU A 245 -1.45 -20.86 2.54
CA LEU A 245 -0.97 -20.12 3.69
C LEU A 245 -2.07 -19.17 4.18
N CYS A 246 -2.71 -19.57 5.27
CA CYS A 246 -3.86 -18.90 5.85
C CYS A 246 -3.40 -18.00 7.01
N PRO A 247 -3.53 -16.67 6.89
CA PRO A 247 -3.18 -15.76 7.98
C PRO A 247 -4.24 -15.85 9.09
N ARG A 248 -3.81 -15.66 10.35
CA ARG A 248 -4.76 -15.61 11.48
C ARG A 248 -5.60 -14.32 11.47
N LYS A 249 -5.07 -13.24 10.90
CA LYS A 249 -5.77 -11.97 10.73
C LYS A 249 -5.98 -11.71 9.24
N ARG A 250 -7.12 -11.12 8.90
CA ARG A 250 -7.41 -10.74 7.53
C ARG A 250 -6.34 -9.76 7.01
N TYR A 251 -5.82 -10.01 5.82
CA TYR A 251 -4.95 -9.05 5.14
C TYR A 251 -5.69 -7.78 4.80
N PHE A 252 -4.96 -6.68 4.74
CA PHE A 252 -5.46 -5.41 4.22
C PHE A 252 -4.69 -5.07 2.96
N TYR A 253 -5.37 -4.41 2.04
CA TYR A 253 -4.82 -3.90 0.80
C TYR A 253 -4.85 -2.37 0.84
N TRP A 254 -4.06 -1.76 -0.01
CA TRP A 254 -4.00 -0.31 -0.14
C TRP A 254 -4.38 0.08 -1.55
N THR A 255 -5.48 0.80 -1.71
CA THR A 255 -5.78 1.43 -2.99
C THR A 255 -5.01 2.73 -3.09
N PRO A 256 -4.07 2.88 -4.04
CA PRO A 256 -3.29 4.09 -4.18
C PRO A 256 -4.20 5.32 -4.37
N LYS A 257 -3.80 6.44 -3.76
CA LYS A 257 -4.60 7.67 -3.81
C LYS A 257 -4.76 8.12 -5.25
N GLY A 258 -6.01 8.29 -5.67
CA GLY A 258 -6.36 8.76 -7.02
C GLY A 258 -6.68 7.66 -8.02
N LEU A 259 -6.45 6.37 -7.70
CA LEU A 259 -6.80 5.24 -8.58
C LEU A 259 -8.21 4.68 -8.36
N ARG A 260 -8.99 5.25 -7.43
CA ARG A 260 -10.37 4.83 -7.17
C ARG A 260 -11.29 6.03 -7.07
N ASP A 261 -12.52 5.83 -7.52
CA ASP A 261 -13.57 6.86 -7.51
C ASP A 261 -13.73 7.48 -6.13
N ARG A 262 -13.78 8.81 -6.10
CA ARG A 262 -13.92 9.59 -4.86
C ARG A 262 -15.15 9.21 -4.04
N GLY A 263 -16.23 8.76 -4.69
CA GLY A 263 -17.45 8.31 -4.04
C GLY A 263 -17.34 6.97 -3.30
N LYS A 264 -16.32 6.16 -3.62
CA LYS A 264 -16.06 4.86 -2.98
C LYS A 264 -14.98 4.91 -1.90
N VAL A 265 -14.39 6.09 -1.65
CA VAL A 265 -13.30 6.27 -0.69
C VAL A 265 -13.85 6.64 0.69
N GLN A 266 -13.66 5.77 1.67
CA GLN A 266 -13.95 6.07 3.07
C GLN A 266 -12.78 6.82 3.71
N SER A 267 -12.99 8.08 4.09
CA SER A 267 -11.95 8.96 4.65
C SER A 267 -11.31 8.42 5.93
N GLN A 268 -12.03 7.62 6.70
CA GLN A 268 -11.55 6.98 7.94
C GLN A 268 -10.50 5.88 7.70
N HIS A 269 -10.28 5.49 6.45
CA HIS A 269 -9.30 4.46 6.06
C HIS A 269 -8.17 5.01 5.19
N ALA A 270 -8.06 6.34 5.07
CA ALA A 270 -6.98 6.99 4.34
C ALA A 270 -5.68 7.02 5.18
N GLY A 271 -4.57 6.63 4.56
CA GLY A 271 -3.22 6.69 5.12
C GLY A 271 -2.20 7.22 4.12
N SER A 272 -0.91 7.13 4.44
CA SER A 272 0.18 7.50 3.52
C SER A 272 0.22 6.62 2.27
N ALA A 273 -0.09 5.33 2.40
CA ALA A 273 -0.06 4.36 1.31
C ALA A 273 -1.31 4.37 0.39
N GLY A 274 -2.38 5.07 0.77
CA GLY A 274 -3.65 4.97 0.05
C GLY A 274 -4.86 4.86 0.96
N ASN A 275 -5.94 4.29 0.43
CA ASN A 275 -7.10 3.91 1.20
C ASN A 275 -7.02 2.43 1.54
N ARG A 276 -7.06 2.13 2.82
CA ARG A 276 -7.05 0.76 3.31
C ARG A 276 -8.37 0.08 2.94
N THR A 277 -8.28 -1.12 2.37
CA THR A 277 -9.44 -1.94 2.03
C THR A 277 -9.18 -3.41 2.38
N SER A 278 -10.24 -4.20 2.54
CA SER A 278 -10.15 -5.62 2.87
C SER A 278 -11.46 -6.33 2.53
N PRO A 279 -11.81 -6.39 1.22
CA PRO A 279 -13.11 -6.86 0.78
C PRO A 279 -13.35 -8.34 1.11
N PHE A 280 -12.28 -9.14 1.12
CA PHE A 280 -12.36 -10.59 1.27
C PHE A 280 -11.39 -11.13 2.32
N VAL A 281 -11.68 -12.34 2.80
CA VAL A 281 -10.66 -13.17 3.46
C VAL A 281 -9.81 -13.78 2.37
N SER A 282 -8.50 -13.53 2.39
CA SER A 282 -7.57 -14.00 1.36
C SER A 282 -6.46 -14.86 1.95
N PHE A 283 -6.02 -15.84 1.17
CA PHE A 283 -4.91 -16.75 1.49
C PHE A 283 -3.85 -16.63 0.40
N TRP A 284 -2.63 -17.06 0.70
CA TRP A 284 -1.68 -17.36 -0.37
C TRP A 284 -1.89 -18.79 -0.86
N TYR A 285 -2.10 -18.93 -2.16
CA TYR A 285 -2.16 -20.19 -2.88
C TYR A 285 -0.77 -20.51 -3.40
N LEU A 286 -0.24 -21.69 -3.06
CA LEU A 286 1.15 -22.05 -3.26
C LEU A 286 1.28 -23.37 -4.02
N ASP A 287 2.07 -23.38 -5.08
CA ASP A 287 2.71 -24.59 -5.60
C ASP A 287 4.19 -24.27 -5.82
N LEU A 288 5.08 -25.06 -5.23
CA LEU A 288 6.53 -24.82 -5.28
C LEU A 288 7.26 -25.77 -6.23
N LYS A 289 6.55 -26.54 -7.03
CA LYS A 289 7.20 -27.38 -8.05
C LYS A 289 7.90 -26.50 -9.10
N PRO A 290 9.02 -26.99 -9.67
CA PRO A 290 9.72 -28.24 -9.34
C PRO A 290 10.66 -28.13 -8.13
N VAL A 291 10.77 -26.95 -7.49
CA VAL A 291 11.75 -26.67 -6.43
C VAL A 291 11.51 -27.50 -5.16
N CYS A 292 10.26 -27.67 -4.76
CA CYS A 292 9.88 -28.38 -3.54
C CYS A 292 8.52 -29.07 -3.70
N SER A 293 8.38 -30.30 -3.22
CA SER A 293 7.08 -30.98 -3.19
C SER A 293 6.20 -30.42 -2.07
N SER A 294 4.87 -30.50 -2.22
CA SER A 294 3.94 -30.03 -1.18
C SER A 294 4.15 -30.74 0.17
N LYS A 295 4.52 -32.03 0.14
CA LYS A 295 4.83 -32.81 1.35
C LYS A 295 6.10 -32.30 2.03
N ASP A 296 7.14 -32.01 1.26
CA ASP A 296 8.39 -31.48 1.80
C ASP A 296 8.21 -30.06 2.34
N LEU A 297 7.41 -29.22 1.67
CA LEU A 297 7.11 -27.89 2.15
C LEU A 297 6.34 -27.93 3.48
N LEU A 298 5.33 -28.79 3.60
CA LEU A 298 4.58 -28.96 4.84
C LEU A 298 5.47 -29.42 5.99
N ARG A 299 6.34 -30.42 5.74
CA ARG A 299 7.30 -30.90 6.74
C ARG A 299 8.25 -29.79 7.16
N TRP A 300 8.85 -29.10 6.19
CA TRP A 300 9.74 -27.97 6.46
C TRP A 300 9.02 -26.88 7.26
N TRP A 301 7.78 -26.53 6.89
CA TRP A 301 6.99 -25.53 7.60
C TRP A 301 6.71 -25.94 9.05
N GLN A 302 6.37 -27.21 9.28
CA GLN A 302 6.16 -27.74 10.64
C GLN A 302 7.42 -27.60 11.51
N ASP A 303 8.60 -27.84 10.93
CA ASP A 303 9.87 -27.63 11.64
C ASP A 303 10.12 -26.14 11.96
N GLN A 304 9.61 -25.21 11.14
CA GLN A 304 9.66 -23.77 11.41
C GLN A 304 8.63 -23.31 12.46
N LEU A 305 7.56 -24.07 12.73
CA LEU A 305 6.43 -23.65 13.59
C LEU A 305 6.79 -23.51 15.07
N ALA A 306 7.93 -24.04 15.54
CA ALA A 306 8.39 -23.83 16.91
C ALA A 306 8.46 -22.33 17.29
N ASP A 307 8.72 -21.47 16.30
CA ASP A 307 8.83 -20.01 16.47
C ASP A 307 7.64 -19.20 15.90
N ARG A 308 6.65 -19.82 15.23
CA ARG A 308 5.62 -19.09 14.44
C ARG A 308 4.18 -19.52 14.71
N ARG A 309 3.66 -19.19 15.90
CA ARG A 309 2.29 -19.56 16.37
C ARG A 309 1.12 -18.85 15.65
N TRP A 310 1.34 -18.16 14.53
CA TRP A 310 0.40 -17.14 14.03
C TRP A 310 -0.07 -17.29 12.58
N ILE A 311 0.44 -18.28 11.83
CA ILE A 311 0.08 -18.54 10.42
C ILE A 311 -0.05 -20.05 10.21
N HIS A 312 -1.08 -20.49 9.49
CA HIS A 312 -1.34 -21.90 9.22
C HIS A 312 -1.06 -22.22 7.76
N LEU A 313 -0.26 -23.25 7.49
CA LEU A 313 -0.09 -23.83 6.17
C LEU A 313 -0.92 -25.11 6.09
N ALA A 314 -1.85 -25.18 5.13
CA ALA A 314 -2.76 -26.30 4.95
C ALA A 314 -2.71 -26.85 3.52
N ALA A 315 -2.99 -28.15 3.35
CA ALA A 315 -3.15 -28.75 2.03
C ALA A 315 -4.58 -28.60 1.51
N ALA A 316 -4.75 -28.58 0.18
CA ALA A 316 -6.08 -28.52 -0.43
C ALA A 316 -7.00 -29.69 -0.06
N GLN A 317 -6.45 -30.84 0.31
CA GLN A 317 -7.22 -32.03 0.74
C GLN A 317 -7.77 -31.92 2.18
N ALA A 318 -7.55 -30.82 2.89
CA ALA A 318 -7.97 -30.62 4.26
C ALA A 318 -9.30 -29.84 4.40
N TRP A 319 -10.02 -29.60 3.31
CA TRP A 319 -11.25 -28.80 3.26
C TRP A 319 -12.36 -29.50 2.49
#